data_AF-A0A2G5CED1-F1
#
_entry.id   AF-A0A2G5CED1-F1
#
_cell.length_a   1.000
_cell.length_b   1.000
_cell.length_c   1.000
_cell.angle_alpha   90.00
_cell.angle_beta   90.00
_cell.angle_gamma   90.00
#
_symmetry.space_group_name_H-M   'P 1'
#
loop_
_entity.id
_entity.type
_entity.pdbx_description
1 polymer ?
#
loop_
_entity_poly.entity_id
_entity_poly.type
_entity_poly.pdbx_seq_one_letter_code
_entity_poly.pdbx_strand_id
1 'polypeptide(L)'
;MVLRFFSLSISSSKSKRLTTNNYFFTTTTTTPPFKFLLRYLSTAAQLPLQSQSNNNFNSTPSIVPLTRSLLSPRPCPCPFLPLNNNTTFGSLRPTSRCFTTTDQSHHRDSINYDVVIVGAGPAGLSAAIRLKQLCRQNDVDLSVCVVEKGAQLGAHIISGNVFEPRALDELLPQWKQEEVPISVPVSSDKFWLLTRDRAFSLPSPFDNKGNYVISLSQLVRWLGIKAEELGVEIYPGFAASEILYDSNRKVVGIATNDMGVAKDGSKRETFQRGVELKGRITLLAEGCRGSLSQKIMGDYNLREKVQAQHQTYALGIKEVWEIDESKHTPGSVLHTIGWPLDHKTYGGSFLYHMKDRQVSVGLVVALDYHNPYLNPYEEFQKLKHHPAIKRLLEGGTVIQYGARTLNEGGLQVNETLFFVLRNTFVGIEN
;
A
#
# COMPACT_ATOMS: atom_id res chain seq x y z
N MET A 1 11.21 13.11 -11.90
CA MET A 1 10.06 13.89 -11.41
C MET A 1 9.12 12.84 -10.87
N VAL A 2 9.11 12.65 -9.55
CA VAL A 2 8.24 11.68 -8.89
C VAL A 2 7.30 12.49 -8.03
N LEU A 3 6.01 12.21 -8.18
CA LEU A 3 4.89 12.80 -7.47
C LEU A 3 5.25 13.05 -6.00
N ARG A 4 5.37 14.33 -5.62
CA ARG A 4 5.32 14.72 -4.21
C ARG A 4 3.88 14.58 -3.76
N PHE A 5 3.49 13.40 -3.28
CA PHE A 5 2.35 13.30 -2.38
C PHE A 5 2.77 13.94 -1.06
N PHE A 6 2.42 15.22 -0.89
CA PHE A 6 2.57 15.87 0.41
C PHE A 6 1.54 15.25 1.37
N SER A 7 2.02 14.43 2.30
CA SER A 7 1.35 14.29 3.59
C SER A 7 1.67 15.54 4.41
N LEU A 8 0.63 16.29 4.76
CA LEU A 8 0.72 17.36 5.74
C LEU A 8 0.87 16.73 7.13
N SER A 9 2.11 16.51 7.57
CA SER A 9 2.40 16.38 9.01
C SER A 9 2.22 17.74 9.67
N ILE A 10 1.29 17.83 10.61
CA ILE A 10 1.15 18.98 11.52
C ILE A 10 2.35 18.95 12.47
N SER A 11 3.38 19.74 12.16
CA SER A 11 4.48 19.99 13.09
C SER A 11 4.19 21.22 13.93
N SER A 12 3.87 21.02 15.21
CA SER A 12 3.82 22.10 16.22
C SER A 12 5.23 22.65 16.46
N SER A 13 5.55 23.83 15.95
CA SER A 13 6.70 24.61 16.44
C SER A 13 6.25 25.78 17.30
N LYS A 14 6.73 25.76 18.54
CA LYS A 14 6.60 26.79 19.57
C LYS A 14 6.83 28.21 19.02
N SER A 15 5.94 29.11 19.43
CA SER A 15 6.07 30.56 19.38
C SER A 15 7.49 31.04 19.74
N LYS A 16 8.18 31.65 18.77
CA LYS A 16 9.03 32.82 18.98
C LYS A 16 8.90 33.75 17.78
N ARG A 17 8.36 34.96 18.04
CA ARG A 17 8.51 36.13 17.15
C ARG A 17 9.99 36.31 16.84
N LEU A 18 10.33 36.39 15.56
CA LEU A 18 11.50 37.13 15.10
C LEU A 18 11.16 37.73 13.73
N THR A 19 11.58 38.98 13.62
CA THR A 19 11.26 40.00 12.64
C THR A 19 11.65 39.63 11.21
N THR A 20 10.90 40.22 10.28
CA THR A 20 11.22 40.40 8.86
C THR A 20 12.72 40.55 8.60
N ASN A 21 13.30 39.64 7.81
CA ASN A 21 14.44 39.92 6.94
C ASN A 21 14.46 38.93 5.78
N ASN A 22 14.42 39.49 4.58
CA ASN A 22 14.60 38.81 3.30
C ASN A 22 15.97 38.13 3.27
N TYR A 23 16.00 36.81 3.10
CA TYR A 23 17.18 36.10 2.60
C TYR A 23 16.74 35.08 1.55
N PHE A 24 16.98 35.46 0.30
CA PHE A 24 17.06 34.55 -0.83
C PHE A 24 18.20 33.55 -0.60
N PHE A 25 17.90 32.25 -0.63
CA PHE A 25 18.90 31.22 -0.90
C PHE A 25 18.40 30.31 -2.02
N THR A 26 18.88 30.63 -3.22
CA THR A 26 18.87 29.76 -4.39
C THR A 26 19.91 28.65 -4.18
N THR A 27 19.48 27.40 -4.09
CA THR A 27 20.38 26.25 -4.29
C THR A 27 19.95 25.50 -5.55
N THR A 28 20.66 25.83 -6.62
CA THR A 28 20.67 25.14 -7.91
C THR A 28 21.45 23.82 -7.77
N THR A 29 20.75 22.69 -7.72
CA THR A 29 21.28 21.38 -8.12
C THR A 29 20.28 20.68 -9.02
N THR A 30 20.27 21.12 -10.28
CA THR A 30 19.51 20.54 -11.37
C THR A 30 20.20 19.30 -11.94
N THR A 31 19.90 18.14 -11.38
CA THR A 31 19.89 16.87 -12.14
C THR A 31 18.78 15.98 -11.60
N PRO A 32 17.67 15.78 -12.34
CA PRO A 32 16.58 14.93 -11.87
C PRO A 32 17.01 13.45 -11.85
N PRO A 33 16.58 12.65 -10.85
CA PRO A 33 16.98 11.25 -10.68
C PRO A 33 16.66 10.35 -11.89
N PHE A 34 15.76 10.78 -12.78
CA PHE A 34 15.40 10.06 -14.00
C PHE A 34 16.46 10.14 -15.13
N LYS A 35 17.29 11.19 -15.18
CA LYS A 35 18.45 11.20 -16.11
C LYS A 35 19.48 10.15 -15.71
N PHE A 36 19.55 9.77 -14.44
CA PHE A 36 20.39 8.67 -13.97
C PHE A 36 19.80 7.31 -14.39
N LEU A 37 18.47 7.14 -14.32
CA LEU A 37 17.77 5.92 -14.74
C LEU A 37 17.99 5.58 -16.23
N LEU A 38 17.76 6.56 -17.12
CA LEU A 38 17.96 6.36 -18.56
C LEU A 38 19.44 6.19 -18.92
N ARG A 39 20.34 6.89 -18.21
CA ARG A 39 21.79 6.77 -18.42
C ARG A 39 22.35 5.43 -17.92
N TYR A 40 21.77 4.86 -16.86
CA TYR A 40 22.11 3.54 -16.33
C TYR A 40 21.62 2.42 -17.26
N LEU A 41 20.40 2.55 -17.80
CA LEU A 41 19.85 1.57 -18.75
C LEU A 41 20.58 1.60 -20.11
N SER A 42 21.02 2.78 -20.57
CA SER A 42 21.80 2.89 -21.82
C SER A 42 23.25 2.40 -21.71
N THR A 43 23.86 2.43 -20.52
CA THR A 43 25.19 1.82 -20.29
C THR A 43 25.12 0.31 -20.07
N ALA A 44 24.02 -0.21 -19.52
CA ALA A 44 23.84 -1.66 -19.34
C ALA A 44 23.53 -2.42 -20.65
N ALA A 45 23.07 -1.71 -21.69
CA ALA A 45 22.75 -2.29 -23.01
C ALA A 45 23.98 -2.65 -23.87
N GLN A 46 25.20 -2.45 -23.38
CA GLN A 46 26.46 -2.66 -24.14
C GLN A 46 27.19 -3.98 -23.84
N LEU A 47 26.59 -4.93 -23.11
CA LEU A 47 27.18 -6.25 -22.89
C LEU A 47 26.62 -7.28 -23.90
N PRO A 48 27.46 -8.00 -24.67
CA PRO A 48 26.99 -8.92 -25.70
C PRO A 48 26.34 -10.17 -25.08
N LEU A 49 25.14 -10.49 -25.56
CA LEU A 49 24.43 -11.74 -25.30
C LEU A 49 25.16 -12.89 -26.01
N GLN A 50 25.63 -13.89 -25.26
CA GLN A 50 26.02 -15.18 -25.83
C GLN A 50 24.75 -15.95 -26.20
N SER A 51 24.60 -16.23 -27.49
CA SER A 51 23.56 -17.09 -28.04
C SER A 51 23.76 -18.55 -27.61
N GLN A 52 22.75 -19.16 -27.00
CA GLN A 52 22.61 -20.61 -27.03
C GLN A 52 21.28 -21.02 -27.65
N SER A 53 21.39 -22.01 -28.51
CA SER A 53 20.46 -22.47 -29.55
C SER A 53 19.18 -23.11 -29.02
N ASN A 54 18.08 -22.79 -29.71
CA ASN A 54 16.78 -23.45 -29.64
C ASN A 54 16.88 -24.97 -29.86
N ASN A 55 16.14 -25.74 -29.05
CA ASN A 55 15.62 -27.04 -29.46
C ASN A 55 14.11 -27.08 -29.21
N ASN A 56 13.38 -27.29 -30.31
CA ASN A 56 11.94 -27.45 -30.41
C ASN A 56 11.45 -28.68 -29.62
N PHE A 57 10.38 -28.54 -28.85
CA PHE A 57 9.43 -29.62 -28.63
C PHE A 57 8.00 -29.09 -28.58
N ASN A 58 7.23 -29.44 -29.62
CA ASN A 58 5.79 -29.29 -29.70
C ASN A 58 5.12 -30.25 -28.70
N SER A 59 4.26 -29.73 -27.82
CA SER A 59 3.06 -30.45 -27.36
C SER A 59 2.09 -29.51 -26.62
N THR A 60 0.92 -29.31 -27.24
CA THR A 60 -0.29 -28.78 -26.60
C THR A 60 -0.93 -29.84 -25.70
N PRO A 61 -1.62 -29.43 -24.61
CA PRO A 61 -2.84 -30.13 -24.24
C PRO A 61 -4.02 -29.21 -23.95
N SER A 62 -5.18 -29.79 -24.24
CA SER A 62 -6.51 -29.21 -24.38
C SER A 62 -7.21 -28.89 -23.05
N ILE A 63 -8.08 -27.88 -23.11
CA ILE A 63 -9.00 -27.43 -22.06
C ILE A 63 -10.24 -28.32 -22.04
N VAL A 64 -10.68 -28.79 -20.86
CA VAL A 64 -12.03 -29.32 -20.60
C VAL A 64 -12.52 -28.83 -19.23
N PRO A 65 -13.78 -28.36 -19.09
CA PRO A 65 -14.27 -27.65 -17.90
C PRO A 65 -14.87 -28.59 -16.84
N LEU A 66 -14.79 -28.20 -15.56
CA LEU A 66 -15.42 -28.91 -14.45
C LEU A 66 -16.60 -28.12 -13.87
N THR A 67 -17.79 -28.70 -14.04
CA THR A 67 -19.07 -28.30 -13.47
C THR A 67 -19.21 -28.67 -12.00
N ARG A 68 -19.91 -27.80 -11.25
CA ARG A 68 -20.37 -27.96 -9.86
C ARG A 68 -21.11 -29.28 -9.60
N SER A 69 -20.86 -29.88 -8.42
CA SER A 69 -21.90 -30.63 -7.69
C SER A 69 -21.80 -30.41 -6.18
N LEU A 70 -22.93 -30.00 -5.62
CA LEU A 70 -23.25 -29.84 -4.20
C LEU A 70 -23.32 -31.19 -3.50
N LEU A 71 -22.73 -31.34 -2.30
CA LEU A 71 -23.20 -32.29 -1.28
C LEU A 71 -22.87 -31.78 0.14
N SER A 72 -23.86 -31.90 1.01
CA SER A 72 -23.96 -31.44 2.40
C SER A 72 -23.52 -32.53 3.42
N PRO A 73 -23.38 -32.21 4.72
CA PRO A 73 -22.51 -32.96 5.64
C PRO A 73 -23.24 -34.02 6.45
N ARG A 74 -22.52 -35.06 6.91
CA ARG A 74 -22.95 -35.95 8.01
C ARG A 74 -21.79 -36.33 8.95
N PRO A 75 -22.10 -36.65 10.22
CA PRO A 75 -21.21 -36.42 11.36
C PRO A 75 -20.47 -37.66 11.88
N CYS A 76 -19.37 -37.41 12.60
CA CYS A 76 -18.57 -38.37 13.35
C CYS A 76 -19.36 -39.07 14.48
N PRO A 77 -18.92 -40.28 14.87
CA PRO A 77 -18.93 -40.66 16.28
C PRO A 77 -17.56 -41.18 16.75
N CYS A 78 -17.09 -40.64 17.88
CA CYS A 78 -16.06 -41.26 18.71
C CYS A 78 -16.68 -42.41 19.53
N PRO A 79 -15.88 -43.42 19.91
CA PRO A 79 -16.09 -44.10 21.18
C PRO A 79 -14.87 -44.02 22.10
N PHE A 80 -15.19 -43.97 23.39
CA PHE A 80 -14.33 -43.83 24.56
C PHE A 80 -14.07 -45.21 25.21
N LEU A 81 -12.94 -45.30 25.94
CA LEU A 81 -12.57 -46.21 27.07
C LEU A 81 -11.88 -47.57 26.74
N PRO A 82 -11.11 -48.18 27.69
CA PRO A 82 -10.51 -47.67 28.95
C PRO A 82 -9.01 -48.04 29.17
N LEU A 83 -8.45 -47.50 30.27
CA LEU A 83 -7.13 -47.83 30.86
C LEU A 83 -7.05 -49.27 31.41
N ASN A 84 -5.88 -49.91 31.26
CA ASN A 84 -5.38 -50.85 32.28
C ASN A 84 -3.84 -50.92 32.31
N ASN A 85 -3.30 -51.07 33.52
CA ASN A 85 -1.89 -51.00 33.88
C ASN A 85 -1.14 -52.35 33.82
N ASN A 86 0.20 -52.23 33.74
CA ASN A 86 1.26 -53.18 34.10
C ASN A 86 1.71 -54.23 33.08
N THR A 87 2.89 -54.00 32.48
CA THR A 87 4.02 -54.96 32.49
C THR A 87 5.32 -54.29 32.05
N THR A 88 6.41 -54.62 32.73
CA THR A 88 7.76 -54.06 32.60
C THR A 88 8.67 -54.93 31.72
N PHE A 89 9.70 -54.26 31.18
CA PHE A 89 10.97 -54.73 30.58
C PHE A 89 10.98 -55.32 29.16
N GLY A 90 11.67 -54.59 28.27
CA GLY A 90 12.16 -55.06 26.97
C GLY A 90 12.80 -53.94 26.15
N SER A 91 14.09 -53.69 26.35
CA SER A 91 14.90 -52.79 25.51
C SER A 91 14.98 -53.35 24.08
N LEU A 92 14.22 -52.76 23.16
CA LEU A 92 14.41 -52.96 21.72
C LEU A 92 14.56 -51.59 21.06
N ARG A 93 15.79 -51.30 20.61
CA ARG A 93 16.10 -50.15 19.76
C ARG A 93 15.36 -50.33 18.42
N PRO A 94 14.47 -49.42 18.00
CA PRO A 94 14.02 -49.39 16.63
C PRO A 94 15.14 -48.71 15.81
N THR A 95 15.76 -49.47 14.92
CA THR A 95 16.52 -48.91 13.81
C THR A 95 15.58 -48.04 13.00
N SER A 96 15.70 -46.72 13.15
CA SER A 96 15.05 -45.77 12.25
C SER A 96 15.65 -45.98 10.86
N ARG A 97 14.92 -46.70 10.00
CA ARG A 97 15.11 -46.58 8.56
C ARG A 97 14.81 -45.13 8.23
N CYS A 98 15.88 -44.37 7.98
CA CYS A 98 15.81 -43.05 7.41
C CYS A 98 15.18 -43.21 6.03
N PHE A 99 13.87 -42.96 5.92
CA PHE A 99 13.27 -42.62 4.65
C PHE A 99 13.78 -41.22 4.33
N THR A 100 14.85 -41.14 3.57
CA THR A 100 15.18 -39.94 2.81
C THR A 100 14.03 -39.72 1.83
N THR A 101 13.00 -38.99 2.26
CA THR A 101 12.18 -38.22 1.32
C THR A 101 13.16 -37.34 0.60
N THR A 102 13.47 -37.73 -0.63
CA THR A 102 14.08 -36.86 -1.63
C THR A 102 13.31 -35.54 -1.59
N ASP A 103 13.94 -34.50 -1.06
CA ASP A 103 13.48 -33.13 -1.18
C ASP A 103 13.46 -32.87 -2.69
N GLN A 104 12.29 -33.06 -3.32
CA GLN A 104 12.11 -32.61 -4.67
C GLN A 104 12.36 -31.11 -4.61
N SER A 105 13.49 -30.68 -5.17
CA SER A 105 13.83 -29.28 -5.32
C SER A 105 12.75 -28.66 -6.21
N HIS A 106 11.66 -28.22 -5.59
CA HIS A 106 10.60 -27.50 -6.29
C HIS A 106 11.20 -26.17 -6.73
N HIS A 107 11.75 -26.19 -7.95
CA HIS A 107 12.28 -25.03 -8.64
C HIS A 107 11.13 -24.02 -8.79
N ARG A 108 11.39 -22.75 -8.47
CA ARG A 108 10.40 -21.70 -8.71
C ARG A 108 10.39 -21.38 -10.22
N ASP A 109 9.21 -21.28 -10.81
CA ASP A 109 9.14 -20.69 -12.15
C ASP A 109 9.62 -19.24 -12.09
N SER A 110 10.34 -18.80 -13.13
CA SER A 110 10.91 -17.45 -13.17
C SER A 110 10.53 -16.72 -14.45
N ILE A 111 10.10 -15.47 -14.31
CA ILE A 111 9.76 -14.57 -15.41
C ILE A 111 10.68 -13.34 -15.31
N ASN A 112 11.21 -12.90 -16.45
CA ASN A 112 12.11 -11.76 -16.52
C ASN A 112 11.40 -10.52 -17.06
N TYR A 113 11.62 -9.38 -16.40
CA TYR A 113 11.17 -8.06 -16.80
C TYR A 113 12.35 -7.07 -16.74
N ASP A 114 12.21 -5.92 -17.41
CA ASP A 114 13.14 -4.82 -17.23
C ASP A 114 12.87 -4.11 -15.90
N VAL A 115 11.60 -3.89 -15.57
CA VAL A 115 11.19 -3.25 -14.32
C VAL A 115 10.09 -4.05 -13.63
N VAL A 116 10.32 -4.38 -12.35
CA VAL A 116 9.35 -5.00 -11.46
C VAL A 116 8.93 -3.97 -10.41
N ILE A 117 7.64 -3.72 -10.25
CA ILE A 117 7.06 -2.79 -9.30
C ILE A 117 6.20 -3.57 -8.30
N VAL A 118 6.44 -3.39 -7.02
CA VAL A 118 5.70 -4.04 -5.94
C VAL A 118 4.71 -3.07 -5.33
N GLY A 119 3.42 -3.30 -5.55
CA GLY A 119 2.32 -2.48 -5.09
C GLY A 119 1.71 -1.65 -6.22
N ALA A 120 0.41 -1.84 -6.45
CA ALA A 120 -0.37 -1.05 -7.40
C ALA A 120 -1.14 0.08 -6.69
N GLY A 121 -0.46 0.79 -5.79
CA GLY A 121 -0.93 2.04 -5.21
C GLY A 121 -0.75 3.23 -6.16
N PRO A 122 -1.14 4.44 -5.74
CA PRO A 122 -0.98 5.64 -6.55
C PRO A 122 0.45 5.87 -7.04
N ALA A 123 1.49 5.66 -6.23
CA ALA A 123 2.86 5.90 -6.69
C ALA A 123 3.39 4.74 -7.54
N GLY A 124 3.08 3.49 -7.21
CA GLY A 124 3.41 2.32 -8.04
C GLY A 124 2.87 2.44 -9.47
N LEU A 125 1.58 2.71 -9.62
CA LEU A 125 0.95 2.90 -10.92
C LEU A 125 1.44 4.16 -11.64
N SER A 126 1.63 5.27 -10.91
CA SER A 126 2.17 6.50 -11.51
C SER A 126 3.58 6.30 -12.04
N ALA A 127 4.43 5.55 -11.33
CA ALA A 127 5.77 5.22 -11.79
C ALA A 127 5.74 4.35 -13.05
N ALA A 128 4.86 3.35 -13.10
CA ALA A 128 4.68 2.49 -14.27
C ALA A 128 4.22 3.28 -15.50
N ILE A 129 3.19 4.12 -15.35
CA ILE A 129 2.66 5.01 -16.39
C ILE A 129 3.78 5.92 -16.89
N ARG A 130 4.46 6.62 -15.99
CA ARG A 130 5.50 7.58 -16.38
C ARG A 130 6.67 6.90 -17.09
N LEU A 131 7.04 5.70 -16.65
CA LEU A 131 8.08 4.90 -17.29
C LEU A 131 7.69 4.54 -18.72
N LYS A 132 6.48 4.00 -18.96
CA LYS A 132 6.04 3.65 -20.33
C LYS A 132 5.83 4.87 -21.22
N GLN A 133 5.39 6.01 -20.68
CA GLN A 133 5.37 7.28 -21.42
C GLN A 133 6.78 7.67 -21.90
N LEU A 134 7.79 7.57 -21.04
CA LEU A 134 9.18 7.86 -21.40
C LEU A 134 9.75 6.85 -22.40
N CYS A 135 9.38 5.57 -22.28
CA CYS A 135 9.71 4.54 -23.25
C CYS A 135 9.22 4.93 -24.65
N ARG A 136 7.93 5.29 -24.78
CA ARG A 136 7.35 5.78 -26.04
C ARG A 136 8.05 7.04 -26.57
N GLN A 137 8.41 7.99 -25.70
CA GLN A 137 9.11 9.22 -26.10
C GLN A 137 10.53 8.98 -26.62
N ASN A 138 11.19 7.92 -26.17
CA ASN A 138 12.58 7.60 -26.52
C ASN A 138 12.69 6.41 -27.49
N ASP A 139 11.56 5.91 -28.01
CA ASP A 139 11.49 4.75 -28.89
C ASP A 139 12.20 3.51 -28.33
N VAL A 140 11.96 3.23 -27.04
CA VAL A 140 12.45 2.03 -26.34
C VAL A 140 11.26 1.23 -25.88
N ASP A 141 11.33 -0.09 -26.00
CA ASP A 141 10.34 -0.98 -25.40
C ASP A 141 10.92 -1.71 -24.19
N LEU A 142 10.50 -1.29 -23.00
CA LEU A 142 10.83 -1.95 -21.74
C LEU A 142 9.61 -2.71 -21.22
N SER A 143 9.86 -3.92 -20.77
CA SER A 143 8.89 -4.77 -20.08
C SER A 143 8.71 -4.32 -18.63
N VAL A 144 7.48 -4.01 -18.24
CA VAL A 144 7.16 -3.44 -16.91
C VAL A 144 6.05 -4.28 -16.28
N CYS A 145 6.35 -4.87 -15.14
CA CYS A 145 5.41 -5.66 -14.35
C CYS A 145 5.08 -4.96 -13.03
N VAL A 146 3.80 -4.90 -12.67
CA VAL A 146 3.31 -4.44 -11.38
C VAL A 146 2.60 -5.60 -10.67
N VAL A 147 3.06 -5.97 -9.48
CA VAL A 147 2.36 -6.97 -8.64
C VAL A 147 1.55 -6.29 -7.54
N GLU A 148 0.33 -6.75 -7.32
CA GLU A 148 -0.57 -6.25 -6.29
C GLU A 148 -1.16 -7.40 -5.48
N LYS A 149 -1.06 -7.30 -4.15
CA LYS A 149 -1.58 -8.33 -3.23
C LYS A 149 -3.11 -8.39 -3.18
N GLY A 150 -3.80 -7.28 -3.44
CA GLY A 150 -5.25 -7.23 -3.49
C GLY A 150 -5.78 -8.06 -4.65
N ALA A 151 -6.87 -8.79 -4.43
CA ALA A 151 -7.52 -9.62 -5.47
C ALA A 151 -7.93 -8.82 -6.72
N GLN A 152 -8.06 -7.50 -6.57
CA GLN A 152 -8.26 -6.53 -7.64
C GLN A 152 -7.60 -5.21 -7.25
N LEU A 153 -7.32 -4.35 -8.23
CA LEU A 153 -6.79 -3.02 -7.98
C LEU A 153 -7.74 -2.19 -7.09
N GLY A 154 -7.14 -1.42 -6.18
CA GLY A 154 -7.88 -0.61 -5.21
C GLY A 154 -8.47 -1.38 -4.02
N ALA A 155 -8.42 -2.73 -3.99
CA ALA A 155 -9.05 -3.52 -2.92
C ALA A 155 -8.44 -3.26 -1.53
N HIS A 156 -7.14 -2.96 -1.46
CA HIS A 156 -6.44 -2.65 -0.20
C HIS A 156 -6.14 -1.16 -0.02
N ILE A 157 -6.72 -0.30 -0.86
CA ILE A 157 -6.56 1.15 -0.76
C ILE A 157 -7.59 1.71 0.21
N ILE A 158 -7.11 2.41 1.23
CA ILE A 158 -7.94 3.06 2.25
C ILE A 158 -7.41 4.47 2.46
N SER A 159 -8.26 5.46 2.23
CA SER A 159 -7.96 6.89 2.43
C SER A 159 -9.25 7.69 2.60
N GLY A 160 -9.27 8.65 3.53
CA GLY A 160 -10.26 9.73 3.56
C GLY A 160 -9.75 10.85 2.66
N ASN A 161 -9.94 10.73 1.35
CA ASN A 161 -9.09 11.47 0.43
C ASN A 161 -9.66 12.85 0.07
N VAL A 162 -8.93 13.91 0.44
CA VAL A 162 -9.00 15.23 -0.21
C VAL A 162 -7.83 15.33 -1.18
N PHE A 163 -8.12 15.23 -2.46
CA PHE A 163 -7.17 15.02 -3.54
C PHE A 163 -6.67 16.34 -4.11
N GLU A 164 -5.35 16.55 -4.06
CA GLU A 164 -4.65 17.67 -4.70
C GLU A 164 -4.21 17.25 -6.13
N PRO A 165 -4.78 17.86 -7.19
CA PRO A 165 -4.70 17.32 -8.54
C PRO A 165 -3.37 17.55 -9.28
N ARG A 166 -2.49 18.45 -8.83
CA ARG A 166 -1.28 18.87 -9.58
C ARG A 166 -0.42 17.70 -10.06
N ALA A 167 -0.26 16.67 -9.23
CA ALA A 167 0.58 15.54 -9.57
C ALA A 167 -0.03 14.68 -10.69
N LEU A 168 -1.36 14.61 -10.75
CA LEU A 168 -2.10 14.00 -11.85
C LEU A 168 -2.14 14.92 -13.08
N ASP A 169 -2.27 16.24 -12.89
CA ASP A 169 -2.14 17.22 -13.98
C ASP A 169 -0.79 17.09 -14.70
N GLU A 170 0.30 16.78 -13.97
CA GLU A 170 1.61 16.50 -14.57
C GLU A 170 1.67 15.15 -15.29
N LEU A 171 1.13 14.09 -14.68
CA LEU A 171 1.26 12.73 -15.18
C LEU A 171 0.35 12.47 -16.39
N LEU A 172 -0.89 12.94 -16.33
CA LEU A 172 -1.95 12.72 -17.32
C LEU A 172 -2.68 14.04 -17.59
N PRO A 173 -2.09 15.02 -18.28
CA PRO A 173 -2.63 16.39 -18.39
C PRO A 173 -4.06 16.50 -18.94
N GLN A 174 -4.51 15.50 -19.69
CA GLN A 174 -5.85 15.47 -20.30
C GLN A 174 -6.90 14.73 -19.45
N TRP A 175 -6.57 14.32 -18.22
CA TRP A 175 -7.46 13.50 -17.38
C TRP A 175 -8.87 14.10 -17.17
N LYS A 176 -9.00 15.43 -17.22
CA LYS A 176 -10.29 16.14 -17.08
C LYS A 176 -11.23 15.96 -18.28
N GLN A 177 -10.71 15.53 -19.43
CA GLN A 177 -11.49 15.26 -20.64
C GLN A 177 -11.98 13.81 -20.69
N GLU A 178 -11.57 13.00 -19.72
CA GLU A 178 -11.85 11.57 -19.65
C GLU A 178 -12.89 11.26 -18.58
N GLU A 179 -13.50 10.08 -18.66
CA GLU A 179 -14.36 9.57 -17.60
C GLU A 179 -13.49 9.11 -16.41
N VAL A 180 -13.26 10.04 -15.49
CA VAL A 180 -12.37 9.90 -14.33
C VAL A 180 -13.19 9.93 -13.03
N PRO A 181 -12.86 9.11 -12.01
CA PRO A 181 -13.59 9.09 -10.73
C PRO A 181 -13.21 10.27 -9.81
N ILE A 182 -13.05 11.46 -10.35
CA ILE A 182 -12.73 12.71 -9.65
C ILE A 182 -13.80 13.75 -10.04
N SER A 183 -14.89 13.80 -9.28
CA SER A 183 -16.09 14.58 -9.67
C SER A 183 -16.59 15.58 -8.64
N VAL A 184 -16.14 15.52 -7.38
CA VAL A 184 -16.67 16.34 -6.30
C VAL A 184 -15.61 17.36 -5.86
N PRO A 185 -15.64 18.61 -6.35
CA PRO A 185 -14.74 19.64 -5.87
C PRO A 185 -15.04 19.96 -4.40
N VAL A 186 -14.02 20.31 -3.62
CA VAL A 186 -14.21 20.78 -2.25
C VAL A 186 -14.98 22.10 -2.27
N SER A 187 -16.08 22.16 -1.52
CA SER A 187 -16.98 23.31 -1.45
C SER A 187 -16.83 24.11 -0.16
N SER A 188 -16.35 23.49 0.92
CA SER A 188 -16.06 24.19 2.18
C SER A 188 -15.09 23.40 3.06
N ASP A 189 -14.24 24.10 3.79
CA ASP A 189 -13.35 23.55 4.81
C ASP A 189 -13.72 24.02 6.21
N LYS A 190 -13.99 23.08 7.10
CA LYS A 190 -14.28 23.34 8.52
C LYS A 190 -13.29 22.62 9.41
N PHE A 191 -12.87 23.31 10.48
CA PHE A 191 -11.99 22.76 11.50
C PHE A 191 -12.58 23.00 12.88
N TRP A 192 -12.88 21.93 13.62
CA TRP A 192 -13.55 22.00 14.92
C TRP A 192 -12.71 21.43 16.06
N LEU A 193 -12.79 22.07 17.22
CA LEU A 193 -12.41 21.48 18.50
C LEU A 193 -13.66 20.87 19.14
N LEU A 194 -13.63 19.58 19.43
CA LEU A 194 -14.71 18.87 20.10
C LEU A 194 -14.44 18.75 21.60
N THR A 195 -15.44 19.11 22.41
CA THR A 195 -15.60 18.58 23.77
C THR A 195 -16.51 17.37 23.72
N ARG A 196 -16.88 16.80 24.87
CA ARG A 196 -17.83 15.67 24.91
C ARG A 196 -19.19 16.02 24.30
N ASP A 197 -19.62 17.26 24.47
CA ASP A 197 -20.99 17.72 24.24
C ASP A 197 -21.09 18.89 23.24
N ARG A 198 -19.98 19.55 22.88
CA ARG A 198 -19.96 20.77 22.06
C ARG A 198 -18.88 20.70 20.99
N ALA A 199 -19.15 21.39 19.88
CA ALA A 199 -18.17 21.65 18.83
C ALA A 199 -17.90 23.16 18.75
N PHE A 200 -16.63 23.54 18.80
CA PHE A 200 -16.18 24.92 18.66
C PHE A 200 -15.48 25.08 17.32
N SER A 201 -15.96 26.03 16.51
CA SER A 201 -15.31 26.34 15.24
C SER A 201 -13.99 27.04 15.48
N LEU A 202 -12.94 26.54 14.85
CA LEU A 202 -11.62 27.14 14.81
C LEU A 202 -11.31 27.60 13.36
N PRO A 203 -10.39 28.54 13.17
CA PRO A 203 -9.84 28.82 11.85
C PRO A 203 -9.25 27.54 11.23
N SER A 204 -9.60 27.23 9.99
CA SER A 204 -9.05 26.06 9.29
C SER A 204 -7.56 26.30 8.99
N PRO A 205 -6.66 25.37 9.37
CA PRO A 205 -5.27 25.42 8.95
C PRO A 205 -5.06 24.91 7.52
N PHE A 206 -6.12 24.41 6.87
CA PHE A 206 -6.08 23.82 5.53
C PHE A 206 -6.69 24.77 4.49
N ASP A 207 -6.08 24.80 3.31
CA ASP A 207 -6.64 25.42 2.09
C ASP A 207 -6.83 24.32 1.04
N ASN A 208 -8.07 23.85 0.87
CA ASN A 208 -8.40 22.83 -0.12
C ASN A 208 -9.06 23.40 -1.37
N LYS A 209 -8.85 24.70 -1.66
CA LYS A 209 -9.35 25.30 -2.89
C LYS A 209 -8.73 24.60 -4.12
N GLY A 210 -9.58 24.10 -5.00
CA GLY A 210 -9.16 23.37 -6.20
C GLY A 210 -8.91 21.87 -6.00
N ASN A 211 -9.05 21.38 -4.77
CA ASN A 211 -8.97 19.96 -4.44
C ASN A 211 -10.34 19.27 -4.61
N TYR A 212 -10.34 17.94 -4.57
CA TYR A 212 -11.53 17.12 -4.75
C TYR A 212 -11.72 16.11 -3.61
N VAL A 213 -12.95 15.84 -3.22
CA VAL A 213 -13.27 14.70 -2.35
C VAL A 213 -13.46 13.47 -3.22
N ILE A 214 -12.62 12.43 -3.05
CA ILE A 214 -12.63 11.26 -3.95
C ILE A 214 -12.57 9.93 -3.20
N SER A 215 -12.91 8.86 -3.93
CA SER A 215 -12.52 7.50 -3.55
C SER A 215 -11.16 7.15 -4.16
N LEU A 216 -10.11 7.12 -3.34
CA LEU A 216 -8.77 6.77 -3.82
C LEU A 216 -8.72 5.37 -4.44
N SER A 217 -9.51 4.43 -3.93
CA SER A 217 -9.63 3.07 -4.49
C SER A 217 -10.19 3.08 -5.91
N GLN A 218 -11.14 3.98 -6.22
CA GLN A 218 -11.66 4.14 -7.58
C GLN A 218 -10.62 4.80 -8.50
N LEU A 219 -9.90 5.83 -8.01
CA LEU A 219 -8.82 6.46 -8.76
C LEU A 219 -7.71 5.45 -9.10
N VAL A 220 -7.31 4.59 -8.16
CA VAL A 220 -6.30 3.55 -8.39
C VAL A 220 -6.74 2.54 -9.46
N ARG A 221 -8.02 2.15 -9.49
CA ARG A 221 -8.53 1.28 -10.57
C ARG A 221 -8.43 1.96 -11.93
N TRP A 222 -8.80 3.25 -12.00
CA TRP A 222 -8.68 4.03 -13.22
C TRP A 222 -7.22 4.18 -13.66
N LEU A 223 -6.29 4.46 -12.74
CA LEU A 223 -4.85 4.47 -13.03
C LEU A 223 -4.35 3.11 -13.53
N GLY A 224 -4.92 2.01 -13.05
CA GLY A 224 -4.65 0.66 -13.55
C GLY A 224 -4.94 0.54 -15.04
N ILE A 225 -6.14 0.94 -15.46
CA ILE A 225 -6.54 0.98 -16.87
C ILE A 225 -5.55 1.82 -17.68
N LYS A 226 -5.16 3.00 -17.17
CA LYS A 226 -4.18 3.87 -17.84
C LYS A 226 -2.79 3.27 -17.96
N ALA A 227 -2.36 2.48 -16.97
CA ALA A 227 -1.11 1.76 -17.05
C ALA A 227 -1.20 0.61 -18.08
N GLU A 228 -2.29 -0.14 -18.11
CA GLU A 228 -2.51 -1.24 -19.09
C GLU A 228 -2.59 -0.73 -20.53
N GLU A 229 -3.25 0.42 -20.78
CA GLU A 229 -3.28 1.12 -22.08
C GLU A 229 -1.86 1.49 -22.58
N LEU A 230 -0.90 1.63 -21.66
CA LEU A 230 0.50 1.89 -21.96
C LEU A 230 1.35 0.62 -22.12
N GLY A 231 0.76 -0.57 -21.97
CA GLY A 231 1.43 -1.86 -22.05
C GLY A 231 2.15 -2.25 -20.76
N VAL A 232 1.71 -1.76 -19.60
CA VAL A 232 2.14 -2.28 -18.30
C VAL A 232 1.39 -3.58 -18.01
N GLU A 233 2.11 -4.62 -17.61
CA GLU A 233 1.50 -5.87 -17.15
C GLU A 233 1.21 -5.78 -15.65
N ILE A 234 -0.06 -5.93 -15.26
CA ILE A 234 -0.50 -5.80 -13.87
C ILE A 234 -1.06 -7.14 -13.38
N TYR A 235 -0.52 -7.62 -12.26
CA TYR A 235 -0.87 -8.90 -11.66
C TYR A 235 -1.49 -8.70 -10.27
N PRO A 236 -2.82 -8.47 -10.18
CA PRO A 236 -3.54 -8.48 -8.91
C PRO A 236 -3.67 -9.89 -8.34
N GLY A 237 -3.76 -9.99 -7.02
CA GLY A 237 -3.85 -11.25 -6.28
C GLY A 237 -2.49 -11.90 -5.96
N PHE A 238 -1.38 -11.28 -6.37
CA PHE A 238 -0.03 -11.80 -6.17
C PHE A 238 0.74 -10.92 -5.19
N ALA A 239 0.98 -11.44 -3.98
CA ALA A 239 1.76 -10.75 -2.98
C ALA A 239 3.25 -11.06 -3.18
N ALA A 240 4.08 -10.02 -3.34
CA ALA A 240 5.52 -10.18 -3.21
C ALA A 240 5.86 -10.50 -1.74
N SER A 241 6.49 -11.65 -1.50
CA SER A 241 6.81 -12.13 -0.15
C SER A 241 8.30 -12.21 0.14
N GLU A 242 9.13 -12.21 -0.91
CA GLU A 242 10.58 -12.39 -0.78
C GLU A 242 11.33 -11.44 -1.72
N ILE A 243 12.44 -10.87 -1.25
CA ILE A 243 13.41 -10.19 -2.11
C ILE A 243 14.43 -11.21 -2.60
N LEU A 244 14.67 -11.24 -3.91
CA LEU A 244 15.69 -12.06 -4.54
C LEU A 244 17.02 -11.28 -4.63
N TYR A 245 18.11 -11.93 -4.26
CA TYR A 245 19.46 -11.37 -4.31
C TYR A 245 20.38 -12.22 -5.20
N ASP A 246 21.32 -11.57 -5.88
CA ASP A 246 22.45 -12.28 -6.51
C ASP A 246 23.57 -12.60 -5.50
N SER A 247 24.63 -13.27 -5.98
CA SER A 247 25.82 -13.60 -5.19
C SER A 247 26.55 -12.39 -4.61
N ASN A 248 26.35 -11.20 -5.19
CA ASN A 248 26.93 -9.93 -4.74
C ASN A 248 26.00 -9.15 -3.82
N ARG A 249 24.94 -9.79 -3.29
CA ARG A 249 23.92 -9.14 -2.45
C ARG A 249 23.25 -7.97 -3.16
N LYS A 250 23.10 -8.02 -4.48
CA LYS A 250 22.31 -7.05 -5.25
C LYS A 250 20.91 -7.59 -5.43
N VAL A 251 19.90 -6.74 -5.26
CA VAL A 251 18.51 -7.12 -5.56
C VAL A 251 18.35 -7.39 -7.05
N VAL A 252 17.75 -8.53 -7.38
CA VAL A 252 17.49 -8.97 -8.76
C VAL A 252 16.01 -9.21 -9.04
N GLY A 253 15.13 -8.98 -8.06
CA GLY A 253 13.70 -9.16 -8.22
C GLY A 253 12.99 -9.50 -6.92
N ILE A 254 11.80 -10.07 -7.05
CA ILE A 254 10.99 -10.57 -5.94
C ILE A 254 10.49 -11.99 -6.24
N ALA A 255 10.06 -12.71 -5.21
CA ALA A 255 9.22 -13.89 -5.41
C ALA A 255 7.84 -13.68 -4.77
N THR A 256 6.81 -14.21 -5.42
CA THR A 256 5.45 -14.21 -4.88
C THR A 256 5.31 -15.23 -3.76
N ASN A 257 4.20 -15.14 -3.01
CA ASN A 257 3.91 -16.07 -1.95
C ASN A 257 3.72 -17.51 -2.46
N ASP A 258 4.18 -18.48 -1.67
CA ASP A 258 3.87 -19.89 -1.87
C ASP A 258 2.37 -20.12 -1.56
N MET A 259 1.77 -21.08 -2.26
CA MET A 259 0.37 -21.49 -2.10
C MET A 259 0.30 -22.92 -1.55
N GLY A 260 -0.81 -23.27 -0.90
CA GLY A 260 -0.98 -24.61 -0.34
C GLY A 260 -0.12 -24.90 0.90
N VAL A 261 0.22 -23.87 1.68
CA VAL A 261 0.86 -24.02 3.00
C VAL A 261 -0.22 -24.08 4.08
N ALA A 262 -0.14 -25.07 4.98
CA ALA A 262 -1.06 -25.24 6.09
C ALA A 262 -0.77 -24.27 7.25
N LYS A 263 -1.71 -24.16 8.19
CA LYS A 263 -1.60 -23.24 9.35
C LYS A 263 -0.40 -23.55 10.25
N ASP A 264 0.03 -24.81 10.29
CA ASP A 264 1.22 -25.27 11.03
C ASP A 264 2.53 -25.12 10.23
N GLY A 265 2.47 -24.59 9.01
CA GLY A 265 3.61 -24.43 8.11
C GLY A 265 3.92 -25.66 7.24
N SER A 266 3.21 -26.77 7.41
CA SER A 266 3.39 -27.96 6.57
C SER A 266 2.90 -27.71 5.14
N LYS A 267 3.56 -28.32 4.15
CA LYS A 267 3.15 -28.26 2.74
C LYS A 267 1.98 -29.20 2.51
N ARG A 268 0.88 -28.71 1.93
CA ARG A 268 -0.26 -29.54 1.52
C ARG A 268 0.02 -30.22 0.18
N GLU A 269 -0.83 -31.16 -0.21
CA GLU A 269 -0.80 -31.79 -1.53
C GLU A 269 -0.94 -30.78 -2.67
N THR A 270 -1.65 -29.67 -2.43
CA THR A 270 -1.80 -28.55 -3.37
C THR A 270 -0.68 -27.51 -3.25
N PHE A 271 0.46 -27.85 -2.64
CA PHE A 271 1.57 -26.92 -2.47
C PHE A 271 2.14 -26.50 -3.81
N GLN A 272 2.28 -25.19 -4.00
CA GLN A 272 2.92 -24.61 -5.17
C GLN A 272 3.85 -23.50 -4.71
N ARG A 273 5.09 -23.53 -5.20
CA ARG A 273 6.05 -22.45 -5.00
C ARG A 273 5.56 -21.18 -5.70
N GLY A 274 5.78 -20.03 -5.07
CA GLY A 274 5.55 -18.74 -5.70
C GLY A 274 6.56 -18.48 -6.82
N VAL A 275 6.14 -17.65 -7.78
CA VAL A 275 6.88 -17.33 -9.00
C VAL A 275 7.95 -16.27 -8.70
N GLU A 276 9.14 -16.44 -9.28
CA GLU A 276 10.19 -15.42 -9.28
C GLU A 276 9.94 -14.39 -10.39
N LEU A 277 9.86 -13.13 -10.03
CA LEU A 277 9.81 -12.01 -10.97
C LEU A 277 11.14 -11.27 -10.90
N LYS A 278 11.99 -11.53 -11.89
CA LYS A 278 13.33 -10.96 -11.99
C LYS A 278 13.28 -9.65 -12.76
N GLY A 279 13.84 -8.60 -12.19
CA GLY A 279 13.84 -7.26 -12.75
C GLY A 279 15.26 -6.74 -12.88
N ARG A 280 15.59 -6.06 -14.00
CA ARG A 280 16.79 -5.21 -14.02
C ARG A 280 16.68 -4.11 -12.97
N ILE A 281 15.46 -3.63 -12.72
CA ILE A 281 15.14 -2.68 -11.67
C ILE A 281 13.94 -3.21 -10.86
N THR A 282 14.00 -3.05 -9.53
CA THR A 282 12.88 -3.36 -8.63
C THR A 282 12.44 -2.10 -7.89
N LEU A 283 11.19 -1.67 -8.05
CA LEU A 283 10.60 -0.56 -7.31
C LEU A 283 9.66 -1.11 -6.23
N LEU A 284 9.93 -0.76 -4.98
CA LEU A 284 9.05 -1.09 -3.85
C LEU A 284 8.12 0.10 -3.59
N ALA A 285 6.84 -0.09 -3.88
CA ALA A 285 5.74 0.87 -3.69
C ALA A 285 4.62 0.24 -2.84
N GLU A 286 5.00 -0.51 -1.80
CA GLU A 286 4.07 -1.21 -0.88
C GLU A 286 3.22 -0.24 -0.01
N GLY A 287 3.60 1.04 0.00
CA GLY A 287 3.02 2.10 0.81
C GLY A 287 3.45 2.07 2.27
N CYS A 288 2.63 2.67 3.14
CA CYS A 288 2.94 2.81 4.57
C CYS A 288 3.33 1.47 5.21
N ARG A 289 4.54 1.46 5.78
CA ARG A 289 5.16 0.33 6.49
C ARG A 289 5.24 -0.96 5.65
N GLY A 290 5.62 -0.85 4.37
CA GLY A 290 5.84 -1.98 3.47
C GLY A 290 6.81 -3.04 4.02
N SER A 291 6.41 -4.31 3.98
CA SER A 291 7.18 -5.42 4.58
C SER A 291 8.55 -5.61 3.94
N LEU A 292 8.61 -5.62 2.61
CA LEU A 292 9.85 -5.80 1.87
C LEU A 292 10.71 -4.53 1.95
N SER A 293 10.06 -3.37 1.95
CA SER A 293 10.68 -2.06 2.14
C SER A 293 11.39 -1.99 3.49
N GLN A 294 10.76 -2.41 4.59
CA GLN A 294 11.40 -2.44 5.91
C GLN A 294 12.59 -3.41 5.96
N LYS A 295 12.45 -4.59 5.33
CA LYS A 295 13.57 -5.55 5.22
C LYS A 295 14.75 -4.92 4.49
N ILE A 296 14.52 -4.28 3.34
CA ILE A 296 15.57 -3.64 2.55
C ILE A 296 16.20 -2.46 3.27
N MET A 297 15.40 -1.65 3.96
CA MET A 297 15.93 -0.55 4.78
C MET A 297 16.88 -1.05 5.87
N GLY A 298 16.53 -2.14 6.54
CA GLY A 298 17.38 -2.78 7.55
C GLY A 298 18.63 -3.43 6.94
N ASP A 299 18.45 -4.29 5.93
CA ASP A 299 19.55 -5.04 5.29
C ASP A 299 20.68 -4.13 4.76
N TYR A 300 20.35 -2.89 4.37
CA TYR A 300 21.29 -1.93 3.80
C TYR A 300 21.54 -0.70 4.68
N ASN A 301 21.05 -0.66 5.91
CA ASN A 301 21.17 0.48 6.85
C ASN A 301 20.83 1.82 6.18
N LEU A 302 19.69 1.85 5.50
CA LEU A 302 19.34 2.97 4.62
C LEU A 302 19.05 4.24 5.41
N ARG A 303 18.35 4.13 6.54
CA ARG A 303 18.02 5.29 7.40
C ARG A 303 19.28 5.92 7.98
N GLU A 304 20.19 5.09 8.47
CA GLU A 304 21.45 5.51 9.09
C GLU A 304 22.33 6.27 8.09
N LYS A 305 22.41 5.77 6.85
CA LYS A 305 23.19 6.40 5.78
C LYS A 305 22.76 7.83 5.45
N VAL A 306 21.48 8.14 5.65
CA VAL A 306 20.92 9.48 5.41
C VAL A 306 20.62 10.23 6.70
N GLN A 307 21.04 9.69 7.85
CA GLN A 307 20.81 10.27 9.19
C GLN A 307 19.32 10.58 9.46
N ALA A 308 18.41 9.77 8.93
CA ALA A 308 16.98 9.91 9.16
C ALA A 308 16.59 9.46 10.57
N GLN A 309 15.62 10.15 11.18
CA GLN A 309 15.01 9.70 12.43
C GLN A 309 14.10 8.48 12.22
N HIS A 310 13.62 7.87 13.31
CA HIS A 310 12.66 6.76 13.23
C HIS A 310 11.30 7.25 12.74
N GLN A 311 10.68 6.50 11.82
CA GLN A 311 9.37 6.84 11.30
C GLN A 311 8.30 6.69 12.39
N THR A 312 7.50 7.72 12.58
CA THR A 312 6.29 7.65 13.40
C THR A 312 5.09 7.39 12.51
N TYR A 313 4.08 6.74 13.08
CA TYR A 313 2.94 6.23 12.33
C TYR A 313 1.67 6.47 13.12
N ALA A 314 0.57 6.72 12.41
CA ALA A 314 -0.77 6.73 12.99
C ALA A 314 -1.63 5.62 12.39
N LEU A 315 -2.66 5.19 13.11
CA LEU A 315 -3.70 4.31 12.61
C LEU A 315 -4.91 5.15 12.20
N GLY A 316 -5.26 5.11 10.92
CA GLY A 316 -6.51 5.66 10.40
C GLY A 316 -7.58 4.58 10.32
N ILE A 317 -8.72 4.81 10.97
CA ILE A 317 -9.92 3.99 10.86
C ILE A 317 -10.95 4.79 10.07
N LYS A 318 -11.61 4.14 9.11
CA LYS A 318 -12.55 4.78 8.20
C LYS A 318 -13.80 3.93 8.03
N GLU A 319 -14.94 4.60 7.99
CA GLU A 319 -16.19 4.07 7.43
C GLU A 319 -16.66 4.96 6.27
N VAL A 320 -17.37 4.34 5.33
CA VAL A 320 -18.20 5.07 4.36
C VAL A 320 -19.65 4.81 4.71
N TRP A 321 -20.43 5.87 4.81
CA TRP A 321 -21.84 5.85 5.16
C TRP A 321 -22.66 6.34 3.98
N GLU A 322 -23.80 5.71 3.70
CA GLU A 322 -24.88 6.35 2.95
C GLU A 322 -25.80 7.07 3.95
N ILE A 323 -26.09 8.35 3.71
CA ILE A 323 -26.91 9.17 4.59
C ILE A 323 -28.16 9.72 3.88
N ASP A 324 -29.09 10.25 4.66
CA ASP A 324 -30.24 10.96 4.14
C ASP A 324 -29.83 12.15 3.25
N GLU A 325 -30.51 12.30 2.11
CA GLU A 325 -30.20 13.32 1.11
C GLU A 325 -30.28 14.75 1.66
N SER A 326 -31.24 15.01 2.56
CA SER A 326 -31.43 16.35 3.15
C SER A 326 -30.26 16.79 4.04
N LYS A 327 -29.42 15.84 4.49
CA LYS A 327 -28.25 16.09 5.34
C LYS A 327 -26.95 16.13 4.53
N HIS A 328 -27.01 15.83 3.23
CA HIS A 328 -25.82 15.64 2.40
C HIS A 328 -25.42 16.93 1.66
N THR A 329 -24.19 17.40 1.90
CA THR A 329 -23.62 18.59 1.24
C THR A 329 -22.34 18.22 0.48
N PRO A 330 -22.40 17.78 -0.79
CA PRO A 330 -21.24 17.35 -1.56
C PRO A 330 -20.06 18.33 -1.49
N GLY A 331 -18.85 17.81 -1.30
CA GLY A 331 -17.62 18.61 -1.22
C GLY A 331 -17.38 19.29 0.11
N SER A 332 -18.30 19.18 1.08
CA SER A 332 -18.07 19.66 2.44
C SER A 332 -17.02 18.80 3.13
N VAL A 333 -15.97 19.46 3.63
CA VAL A 333 -14.84 18.86 4.34
C VAL A 333 -14.85 19.34 5.78
N LEU A 334 -14.83 18.40 6.72
CA LEU A 334 -14.73 18.67 8.14
C LEU A 334 -13.56 17.88 8.74
N HIS A 335 -12.74 18.57 9.50
CA HIS A 335 -11.71 18.00 10.34
C HIS A 335 -11.99 18.36 11.79
N THR A 336 -11.68 17.45 12.72
CA THR A 336 -11.85 17.73 14.14
C THR A 336 -10.65 17.28 14.98
N ILE A 337 -10.44 17.96 16.09
CA ILE A 337 -9.50 17.58 17.15
C ILE A 337 -10.20 17.58 18.52
N GLY A 338 -9.55 17.04 19.54
CA GLY A 338 -10.09 16.94 20.89
C GLY A 338 -10.86 15.63 21.09
N TRP A 339 -12.05 15.72 21.67
CA TRP A 339 -12.86 14.55 22.02
C TRP A 339 -13.09 13.65 20.78
N PRO A 340 -12.95 12.31 20.90
CA PRO A 340 -12.89 11.53 22.14
C PRO A 340 -11.48 11.29 22.70
N LEU A 341 -10.44 11.77 22.03
CA LEU A 341 -9.07 11.63 22.48
C LEU A 341 -8.75 12.60 23.62
N ASP A 342 -7.79 12.23 24.48
CA ASP A 342 -7.24 13.13 25.49
C ASP A 342 -6.21 14.09 24.89
N HIS A 343 -5.74 15.06 25.68
CA HIS A 343 -4.77 16.06 25.23
C HIS A 343 -3.33 15.52 25.07
N LYS A 344 -3.08 14.27 25.47
CA LYS A 344 -1.75 13.61 25.39
C LYS A 344 -1.65 12.68 24.18
N THR A 345 -2.78 12.30 23.61
CA THR A 345 -2.89 11.40 22.48
C THR A 345 -3.04 12.22 21.20
N TYR A 346 -2.02 12.21 20.35
CA TYR A 346 -2.11 12.87 19.06
C TYR A 346 -3.11 12.13 18.15
N GLY A 347 -3.95 12.91 17.48
CA GLY A 347 -4.99 12.36 16.61
C GLY A 347 -6.06 13.40 16.27
N GLY A 348 -6.97 12.98 15.42
CA GLY A 348 -8.05 13.82 14.92
C GLY A 348 -8.99 13.04 14.02
N SER A 349 -10.15 13.61 13.75
CA SER A 349 -11.14 13.00 12.88
C SER A 349 -11.29 13.75 11.57
N PHE A 350 -11.85 13.05 10.60
CA PHE A 350 -12.28 13.64 9.35
C PHE A 350 -13.69 13.19 8.99
N LEU A 351 -14.40 14.04 8.26
CA LEU A 351 -15.70 13.76 7.68
C LEU A 351 -15.82 14.50 6.35
N TYR A 352 -15.98 13.77 5.25
CA TYR A 352 -16.06 14.33 3.91
C TYR A 352 -17.30 13.85 3.19
N HIS A 353 -18.05 14.79 2.62
CA HIS A 353 -19.21 14.50 1.79
C HIS A 353 -18.74 14.20 0.36
N MET A 354 -18.98 12.96 -0.04
CA MET A 354 -18.58 12.41 -1.33
C MET A 354 -19.73 12.56 -2.34
N LYS A 355 -19.69 11.82 -3.45
CA LYS A 355 -20.82 11.68 -4.38
C LYS A 355 -21.88 10.71 -3.82
N ASP A 356 -23.04 10.68 -4.44
CA ASP A 356 -24.07 9.65 -4.23
C ASP A 356 -24.56 9.52 -2.77
N ARG A 357 -24.70 10.66 -2.07
CA ARG A 357 -25.11 10.72 -0.64
C ARG A 357 -24.18 9.97 0.31
N GLN A 358 -22.94 9.73 -0.11
CA GLN A 358 -21.96 9.06 0.71
C GLN A 358 -21.14 10.04 1.55
N VAL A 359 -20.85 9.66 2.79
CA VAL A 359 -19.95 10.39 3.68
C VAL A 359 -18.83 9.45 4.12
N SER A 360 -17.60 9.89 3.92
CA SER A 360 -16.41 9.23 4.46
C SER A 360 -16.10 9.82 5.82
N VAL A 361 -16.22 9.03 6.88
CA VAL A 361 -15.90 9.43 8.26
C VAL A 361 -14.76 8.58 8.81
N GLY A 362 -13.84 9.17 9.55
CA GLY A 362 -12.74 8.42 10.14
C GLY A 362 -12.06 9.12 11.31
N LEU A 363 -11.29 8.34 12.06
CA LEU A 363 -10.46 8.79 13.16
C LEU A 363 -9.03 8.32 12.92
N VAL A 364 -8.09 9.23 13.13
CA VAL A 364 -6.65 8.98 13.12
C VAL A 364 -6.15 9.07 14.55
N VAL A 365 -5.40 8.05 14.97
CA VAL A 365 -4.74 7.99 16.28
C VAL A 365 -3.26 7.65 16.09
N ALA A 366 -2.38 8.51 16.59
CA ALA A 366 -0.93 8.32 16.55
C ALA A 366 -0.52 7.06 17.32
N LEU A 367 0.38 6.23 16.79
CA LEU A 367 0.79 4.98 17.41
C LEU A 367 1.86 5.15 18.50
N ASP A 368 2.15 6.40 18.89
CA ASP A 368 2.98 6.77 20.04
C ASP A 368 2.14 7.09 21.30
N TYR A 369 0.85 6.72 21.31
CA TYR A 369 0.01 6.84 22.49
C TYR A 369 0.56 6.01 23.67
N HIS A 370 0.43 6.54 24.89
CA HIS A 370 1.02 5.93 26.08
C HIS A 370 0.08 4.96 26.81
N ASN A 371 -1.23 5.13 26.67
CA ASN A 371 -2.21 4.33 27.40
C ASN A 371 -2.41 2.96 26.74
N PRO A 372 -2.02 1.83 27.38
CA PRO A 372 -2.14 0.51 26.77
C PRO A 372 -3.60 0.02 26.66
N TYR A 373 -4.55 0.66 27.35
CA TYR A 373 -5.98 0.34 27.27
C TYR A 373 -6.71 1.15 26.18
N LEU A 374 -6.03 2.08 25.50
CA LEU A 374 -6.64 2.84 24.43
C LEU A 374 -6.97 1.91 23.27
N ASN A 375 -8.24 1.90 22.87
CA ASN A 375 -8.73 1.17 21.71
C ASN A 375 -9.15 2.17 20.62
N PRO A 376 -8.34 2.39 19.57
CA PRO A 376 -8.65 3.38 18.53
C PRO A 376 -10.00 3.15 17.85
N TYR A 377 -10.43 1.89 17.73
CA TYR A 377 -11.74 1.56 17.15
C TYR A 377 -12.89 2.00 18.06
N GLU A 378 -12.80 1.75 19.37
CA GLU A 378 -13.82 2.23 20.31
C GLU A 378 -13.86 3.75 20.38
N GLU A 379 -12.70 4.42 20.34
CA GLU A 379 -12.65 5.88 20.23
C GLU A 379 -13.34 6.37 18.97
N PHE A 380 -13.12 5.70 17.83
CA PHE A 380 -13.84 6.01 16.60
C PHE A 380 -15.36 5.78 16.72
N GLN A 381 -15.81 4.73 17.40
CA GLN A 381 -17.24 4.54 17.66
C GLN A 381 -17.80 5.66 18.54
N LYS A 382 -17.09 6.06 19.61
CA LYS A 382 -17.49 7.19 20.48
C LYS A 382 -17.63 8.48 19.68
N LEU A 383 -16.66 8.80 18.81
CA LEU A 383 -16.69 9.99 17.94
C LEU A 383 -18.04 10.12 17.21
N LYS A 384 -18.54 9.02 16.62
CA LYS A 384 -19.81 9.03 15.86
C LYS A 384 -21.03 9.35 16.73
N HIS A 385 -20.95 9.13 18.04
CA HIS A 385 -22.00 9.51 19.00
C HIS A 385 -21.92 10.97 19.45
N HIS A 386 -20.88 11.73 19.10
CA HIS A 386 -20.80 13.15 19.41
C HIS A 386 -22.03 13.89 18.84
N PRO A 387 -22.69 14.80 19.60
CA PRO A 387 -23.94 15.44 19.16
C PRO A 387 -23.86 16.15 17.80
N ALA A 388 -22.69 16.71 17.45
CA ALA A 388 -22.47 17.37 16.17
C ALA A 388 -22.30 16.40 14.98
N ILE A 389 -21.95 15.14 15.23
CA ILE A 389 -21.71 14.12 14.20
C ILE A 389 -22.90 13.17 14.11
N LYS A 390 -23.45 12.73 15.26
CA LYS A 390 -24.57 11.79 15.34
C LYS A 390 -25.75 12.21 14.48
N ARG A 391 -26.12 13.49 14.51
CA ARG A 391 -27.27 14.02 13.73
C ARG A 391 -27.13 13.79 12.23
N LEU A 392 -25.91 13.85 11.72
CA LEU A 392 -25.61 13.62 10.31
C LEU A 392 -25.77 12.14 9.95
N LEU A 393 -25.27 11.23 10.80
CA LEU A 393 -25.27 9.78 10.55
C LEU A 393 -26.58 9.09 10.94
N GLU A 394 -27.46 9.75 11.71
CA GLU A 394 -28.73 9.20 12.17
C GLU A 394 -29.64 8.83 10.98
N GLY A 395 -30.08 7.58 10.95
CA GLY A 395 -30.84 6.97 9.84
C GLY A 395 -29.97 6.50 8.67
N GLY A 396 -28.66 6.77 8.69
CA GLY A 396 -27.72 6.31 7.66
C GLY A 396 -27.31 4.85 7.83
N THR A 397 -26.68 4.30 6.79
CA THR A 397 -26.19 2.92 6.75
C THR A 397 -24.69 2.90 6.46
N VAL A 398 -23.93 2.11 7.22
CA VAL A 398 -22.51 1.85 6.93
C VAL A 398 -22.43 0.94 5.72
N ILE A 399 -21.74 1.38 4.66
CA ILE A 399 -21.54 0.58 3.45
C ILE A 399 -20.16 -0.08 3.41
N GLN A 400 -19.15 0.55 4.04
CA GLN A 400 -17.78 0.07 4.02
C GLN A 400 -17.07 0.44 5.32
N TYR A 401 -16.13 -0.42 5.73
CA TYR A 401 -15.23 -0.22 6.86
C TYR A 401 -13.82 -0.64 6.48
N GLY A 402 -12.81 0.07 7.00
CA GLY A 402 -11.43 -0.36 6.89
C GLY A 402 -10.51 0.44 7.81
N ALA A 403 -9.30 -0.06 7.99
CA ALA A 403 -8.25 0.64 8.70
C ALA A 403 -6.91 0.51 7.97
N ARG A 404 -6.09 1.56 8.03
CA ARG A 404 -4.75 1.59 7.45
C ARG A 404 -3.85 2.49 8.27
N THR A 405 -2.60 2.06 8.44
CA THR A 405 -1.56 2.91 9.00
C THR A 405 -1.14 3.98 8.00
N LEU A 406 -0.82 5.18 8.47
CA LEU A 406 -0.22 6.27 7.69
C LEU A 406 1.07 6.73 8.38
N ASN A 407 1.98 7.35 7.65
CA ASN A 407 3.19 7.92 8.26
C ASN A 407 2.91 9.35 8.74
N GLU A 408 3.50 9.74 9.86
CA GLU A 408 3.32 11.06 10.47
C GLU A 408 4.64 11.74 10.88
N GLY A 409 5.79 11.10 10.64
CA GLY A 409 7.11 11.60 11.03
C GLY A 409 7.62 12.81 10.24
N GLY A 410 6.97 13.15 9.12
CA GLY A 410 7.24 14.36 8.37
C GLY A 410 8.68 14.46 7.84
N LEU A 411 9.21 15.69 7.80
CA LEU A 411 10.50 16.01 7.19
C LEU A 411 11.71 15.47 7.98
N GLN A 412 11.56 15.27 9.29
CA GLN A 412 12.63 14.77 10.16
C GLN A 412 12.93 13.29 9.92
N VAL A 413 11.93 12.57 9.44
CA VAL A 413 12.02 11.18 9.00
C VAL A 413 12.05 11.09 7.48
N ASN A 414 12.40 12.18 6.79
CA ASN A 414 12.53 12.17 5.34
C ASN A 414 13.81 11.40 4.98
N GLU A 415 13.67 10.08 5.06
CA GLU A 415 14.30 9.13 4.17
C GLU A 415 14.24 9.77 2.78
N THR A 416 15.40 10.15 2.25
CA THR A 416 15.54 10.60 0.87
C THR A 416 14.61 9.75 0.02
N LEU A 417 13.60 10.37 -0.60
CA LEU A 417 12.34 9.80 -1.14
C LEU A 417 12.51 8.57 -2.07
N PHE A 418 13.75 8.22 -2.37
CA PHE A 418 14.24 7.02 -3.01
C PHE A 418 15.57 6.64 -2.38
N PHE A 419 15.65 5.49 -1.71
CA PHE A 419 16.95 4.82 -1.58
C PHE A 419 17.26 4.18 -2.91
N VAL A 420 18.25 4.72 -3.62
CA VAL A 420 18.78 4.10 -4.84
C VAL A 420 19.83 3.08 -4.41
N LEU A 421 19.42 1.82 -4.28
CA LEU A 421 20.34 0.70 -4.12
C LEU A 421 20.71 0.15 -5.48
N ARG A 422 21.51 0.89 -6.25
CA ARG A 422 21.88 0.62 -7.67
C ARG A 422 20.65 0.42 -8.58
N ASN A 423 19.93 -0.69 -8.41
CA ASN A 423 18.80 -1.20 -9.19
C ASN A 423 17.49 -1.27 -8.40
N THR A 424 17.49 -0.94 -7.10
CA THR A 424 16.25 -0.92 -6.29
C THR A 424 15.91 0.48 -5.86
N PHE A 425 14.63 0.79 -5.94
CA PHE A 425 14.03 2.04 -5.46
C PHE A 425 13.01 1.69 -4.38
N VAL A 426 13.10 2.34 -3.22
CA VAL A 426 12.11 2.21 -2.15
C VAL A 426 11.33 3.51 -2.06
N GLY A 427 10.04 3.47 -2.36
CA GLY A 427 9.12 4.59 -2.19
C GLY A 427 8.31 4.41 -0.91
N ILE A 428 8.33 5.42 -0.03
CA ILE A 428 7.35 5.51 1.05
C ILE A 428 6.16 6.29 0.49
N GLU A 429 5.04 5.61 0.27
CA GLU A 429 3.76 6.29 0.05
C GLU A 429 3.13 6.62 1.43
N ASN A 430 2.58 7.83 1.54
CA ASN A 430 1.75 8.26 2.65
C ASN A 430 0.27 8.00 2.37
#